data_AF-A0A846TZ08-F1
#
_entry.id   AF-A0A846TZ08-F1
#
_cell.length_a   1.000
_cell.length_b   1.000
_cell.length_c   1.000
_cell.angle_alpha   90.00
_cell.angle_beta   90.00
_cell.angle_gamma   90.00
#
_symmetry.space_group_name_H-M   'P 1'
#
loop_
_entity.id
_entity.type
_entity.pdbx_description
1 polymer ?
#
loop_
_entity_poly.entity_id
_entity_poly.type
_entity_poly.pdbx_seq_one_letter_code
_entity_poly.pdbx_strand_id
1 'polypeptide(L)'
;GPFLEDVLVRIGAAHDWSEDRRRAQWASSSCLSADAGHLVHPNYPGHHDPANRPVPGGGPLLKINADQHYTTDAEGAAQWALACQSAGVPTQEFVSHNAVPCGSTIGPITAARLGIRTLDVGVGLLSMHSAREMVHVQDLYSLRRAVAAWWVA
;
A
#
# COMPACT_ATOMS: atom_id res chain seq x y z
N GLY A 1 11.79 4.38 13.07
CA GLY A 1 11.70 5.25 14.26
C GLY A 1 10.31 5.88 14.33
N PRO A 2 9.91 6.46 15.47
CA PRO A 2 8.56 6.99 15.72
C PRO A 2 8.20 8.29 14.96
N PHE A 3 8.94 8.65 13.91
CA PHE A 3 8.86 9.98 13.31
C PHE A 3 7.44 10.40 12.92
N LEU A 4 6.67 9.50 12.28
CA LEU A 4 5.28 9.79 11.91
C LEU A 4 4.41 10.05 13.15
N GLU A 5 4.53 9.20 14.18
CA GLU A 5 3.81 9.34 15.45
C GLU A 5 4.14 10.69 16.11
N ASP A 6 5.44 11.00 16.24
CA ASP A 6 5.93 12.23 16.87
C ASP A 6 5.42 13.47 16.14
N VAL A 7 5.45 13.47 14.80
CA VAL A 7 4.94 14.58 13.98
C VAL A 7 3.44 14.77 14.18
N LEU A 8 2.65 13.69 14.11
CA LEU A 8 1.20 13.77 14.30
C LEU A 8 0.82 14.25 15.70
N VAL A 9 1.53 13.77 16.73
CA VAL A 9 1.34 14.23 18.12
C VAL A 9 1.66 15.72 18.25
N ARG A 10 2.77 16.19 17.66
CA ARG A 10 3.17 17.60 17.71
C ARG A 10 2.21 18.51 16.94
N ILE A 11 1.69 18.07 15.80
CA ILE A 11 0.66 18.80 15.05
C ILE A 11 -0.61 18.92 15.90
N GLY A 12 -1.08 17.82 16.49
CA GLY A 12 -2.24 17.84 17.37
C GLY A 12 -2.05 18.79 18.56
N ALA A 13 -0.88 18.77 19.19
CA ALA A 13 -0.54 19.68 20.29
C ALA A 13 -0.53 21.16 19.86
N ALA A 14 -0.03 21.47 18.66
CA ALA A 14 -0.06 22.83 18.11
C ALA A 14 -1.48 23.33 17.79
N HIS A 15 -2.47 22.43 17.73
CA HIS A 15 -3.89 22.73 17.55
C HIS A 15 -4.72 22.51 18.83
N ASP A 16 -4.07 22.42 20.00
CA ASP A 16 -4.71 22.20 21.30
C ASP A 16 -5.64 20.96 21.33
N TRP A 17 -5.26 19.88 20.63
CA TRP A 17 -6.02 18.64 20.67
C TRP A 17 -5.90 17.96 22.04
N SER A 18 -7.06 17.64 22.63
CA SER A 18 -7.12 16.68 23.73
C SER A 18 -6.72 15.28 23.25
N GLU A 19 -6.41 14.39 24.19
CA GLU A 19 -6.14 12.99 23.85
C GLU A 19 -7.32 12.33 23.13
N ASP A 20 -8.55 12.55 23.60
CA ASP A 20 -9.77 12.03 22.97
C ASP A 20 -9.92 12.56 21.54
N ARG A 21 -9.66 13.85 21.33
CA ARG A 21 -9.68 14.44 19.99
C ARG A 21 -8.63 13.82 19.09
N ARG A 22 -7.40 13.60 19.58
CA ARG A 22 -6.34 12.94 18.81
C ARG A 22 -6.76 11.52 18.41
N ARG A 23 -7.29 10.73 19.35
CA ARG A 23 -7.76 9.36 19.08
C ARG A 23 -8.88 9.35 18.04
N ALA A 24 -9.84 10.27 18.15
CA ALA A 24 -10.91 10.42 17.17
C ALA A 24 -10.37 10.76 15.77
N GLN A 25 -9.43 11.72 15.68
CA GLN A 25 -8.82 12.12 14.41
C GLN A 25 -8.00 10.99 13.77
N TRP A 26 -7.27 10.21 14.57
CA TRP A 26 -6.52 9.05 14.07
C TRP A 26 -7.47 7.95 13.61
N ALA A 27 -8.55 7.66 14.35
CA ALA A 27 -9.55 6.67 13.97
C ALA A 27 -10.32 7.05 12.69
N SER A 28 -10.49 8.35 12.42
CA SER A 28 -11.09 8.85 11.18
C SER A 28 -10.09 9.04 10.03
N SER A 29 -8.82 8.70 10.24
CA SER A 29 -7.77 8.82 9.23
C SER A 29 -7.52 7.49 8.54
N SER A 30 -6.91 7.56 7.35
CA SER A 30 -6.29 6.43 6.68
C SER A 30 -4.83 6.73 6.34
N CYS A 31 -4.02 5.69 6.19
CA CYS A 31 -2.61 5.77 5.85
C CYS A 31 -2.31 4.88 4.64
N LEU A 32 -1.59 5.41 3.68
CA LEU A 32 -1.16 4.68 2.50
C LEU A 32 0.30 4.22 2.68
N SER A 33 0.50 2.93 2.95
CA SER A 33 1.82 2.29 2.98
C SER A 33 2.24 1.96 1.55
N ALA A 34 3.06 2.83 0.95
CA ALA A 34 3.52 2.69 -0.42
C ALA A 34 4.86 1.96 -0.49
N ASP A 35 4.85 0.71 -0.97
CA ASP A 35 6.05 -0.12 -1.14
C ASP A 35 5.93 -1.01 -2.37
N ALA A 36 7.05 -1.28 -3.03
CA ALA A 36 7.08 -2.11 -4.23
C ALA A 36 6.55 -3.53 -3.97
N GLY A 37 6.00 -4.15 -5.01
CA GLY A 37 5.60 -5.56 -5.01
C GLY A 37 6.19 -6.31 -6.20
N HIS A 38 5.98 -7.63 -6.26
CA HIS A 38 6.53 -8.45 -7.34
C HIS A 38 5.55 -8.55 -8.51
N LEU A 39 6.03 -8.28 -9.71
CA LEU A 39 5.38 -8.72 -10.94
C LEU A 39 5.66 -10.21 -11.19
N VAL A 40 4.81 -10.87 -11.98
CA VAL A 40 5.06 -12.24 -12.41
C VAL A 40 6.31 -12.31 -13.28
N HIS A 41 7.32 -13.05 -12.82
CA HIS A 41 8.54 -13.27 -13.57
C HIS A 41 8.32 -14.35 -14.65
N PRO A 42 8.57 -14.08 -15.94
CA PRO A 42 8.25 -15.03 -17.03
C PRO A 42 9.02 -16.34 -16.94
N ASN A 43 10.25 -16.32 -16.40
CA ASN A 43 11.06 -17.53 -16.19
C ASN A 43 10.69 -18.32 -14.92
N TYR A 44 9.94 -17.74 -13.98
CA TYR A 44 9.60 -18.36 -12.71
C TYR A 44 8.10 -18.22 -12.37
N PRO A 45 7.19 -18.56 -13.30
CA PRO A 45 5.76 -18.33 -13.11
C PRO A 45 5.17 -19.10 -11.92
N GLY A 46 5.78 -20.22 -11.53
CA GLY A 46 5.35 -21.05 -10.40
C GLY A 46 5.64 -20.48 -9.01
N HIS A 47 6.36 -19.35 -8.90
CA HIS A 47 6.59 -18.67 -7.62
C HIS A 47 5.53 -17.61 -7.30
N HIS A 48 4.56 -17.42 -8.18
CA HIS A 48 3.51 -16.40 -8.04
C HIS A 48 2.15 -17.05 -7.84
N ASP A 49 1.26 -16.34 -7.13
CA ASP A 49 -0.09 -16.81 -6.90
C ASP A 49 -0.79 -17.19 -8.22
N PRO A 50 -1.45 -18.35 -8.31
CA PRO A 50 -2.04 -18.81 -9.56
C PRO A 50 -3.23 -17.96 -10.01
N ALA A 51 -3.92 -17.27 -9.09
CA ALA A 51 -5.06 -16.43 -9.39
C ALA A 51 -4.68 -14.94 -9.58
N ASN A 52 -3.73 -14.45 -8.78
CA ASN A 52 -3.32 -13.06 -8.75
C ASN A 52 -1.96 -12.88 -9.44
N ARG A 53 -2.01 -12.51 -10.71
CA ARG A 53 -0.85 -12.50 -11.61
C ARG A 53 -0.59 -11.10 -12.19
N PRO A 54 -0.07 -10.15 -11.39
CA PRO A 54 0.16 -8.80 -11.86
C PRO A 54 1.24 -8.76 -12.95
N VAL A 55 0.98 -7.93 -13.95
CA VAL A 55 1.83 -7.77 -15.15
C VAL A 55 2.32 -6.33 -15.30
N PRO A 56 3.48 -6.11 -15.98
CA PRO A 56 3.95 -4.77 -16.30
C PRO A 56 2.89 -3.96 -17.06
N GLY A 57 2.64 -2.72 -16.65
CA GLY A 57 1.71 -1.81 -17.34
C GLY A 57 0.23 -2.03 -17.00
N GLY A 58 -0.08 -2.99 -16.11
CA GLY A 58 -1.44 -3.22 -15.62
C GLY A 58 -1.87 -2.25 -14.51
N GLY A 59 -1.00 -1.32 -14.09
CA GLY A 59 -1.26 -0.36 -13.01
C GLY A 59 -0.62 -0.76 -11.68
N PRO A 60 -0.67 0.16 -10.69
CA PRO A 60 -0.19 -0.09 -9.33
C PRO A 60 -0.86 -1.31 -8.69
N LEU A 61 -0.15 -1.88 -7.73
CA LEU A 61 -0.57 -3.03 -6.94
C LEU A 61 -1.34 -2.58 -5.71
N LEU A 62 -2.42 -3.29 -5.40
CA LEU A 62 -3.05 -3.38 -4.09
C LEU A 62 -2.56 -4.67 -3.43
N LYS A 63 -1.79 -4.56 -2.34
CA LYS A 63 -1.13 -5.70 -1.71
C LYS A 63 -2.05 -6.28 -0.64
N ILE A 64 -2.38 -7.57 -0.76
CA ILE A 64 -3.33 -8.29 0.10
C ILE A 64 -2.63 -9.54 0.64
N ASN A 65 -2.72 -9.76 1.94
CA ASN A 65 -2.17 -10.96 2.58
C ASN A 65 -3.03 -11.33 3.80
N ALA A 66 -3.42 -12.61 3.89
CA ALA A 66 -4.32 -13.10 4.93
C ALA A 66 -3.68 -13.07 6.33
N ASP A 67 -2.35 -13.23 6.43
CA ASP A 67 -1.59 -13.18 7.67
C ASP A 67 -1.17 -11.75 8.07
N GLN A 68 -1.70 -10.75 7.38
CA GLN A 68 -1.42 -9.33 7.60
C GLN A 68 0.06 -8.94 7.51
N HIS A 69 0.83 -9.58 6.62
CA HIS A 69 2.10 -9.01 6.15
C HIS A 69 1.90 -7.69 5.36
N TYR A 70 0.67 -7.49 4.89
CA TYR A 70 0.11 -6.27 4.35
C TYR A 70 -1.19 -5.98 5.13
N THR A 71 -1.45 -4.74 5.52
CA THR A 71 -2.59 -4.40 6.40
C THR A 71 -3.89 -4.13 5.67
N THR A 72 -3.89 -4.17 4.34
CA THR A 72 -5.06 -3.92 3.50
C THR A 72 -6.24 -4.80 3.91
N ASP A 73 -7.32 -4.16 4.39
CA ASP A 73 -8.62 -4.77 4.65
C ASP A 73 -9.61 -4.43 3.52
N ALA A 74 -10.85 -4.92 3.62
CA ALA A 74 -11.87 -4.69 2.59
C ALA A 74 -12.24 -3.21 2.41
N GLU A 75 -12.25 -2.42 3.50
CA GLU A 75 -12.52 -0.99 3.43
C GLU A 75 -11.35 -0.23 2.77
N GLY A 76 -10.10 -0.57 3.10
CA GLY A 76 -8.92 -0.02 2.46
C GLY A 76 -8.86 -0.36 0.96
N ALA A 77 -9.23 -1.60 0.59
CA ALA A 77 -9.35 -1.99 -0.81
C ALA A 77 -10.40 -1.14 -1.55
N ALA A 78 -11.55 -0.88 -0.94
CA ALA A 78 -12.57 0.00 -1.51
C ALA A 78 -12.09 1.45 -1.67
N GLN A 79 -11.40 2.00 -0.66
CA GLN A 79 -10.79 3.34 -0.74
C GLN A 79 -9.80 3.43 -1.91
N TRP A 80 -8.96 2.42 -2.09
CA TRP A 80 -8.01 2.36 -3.19
C TRP A 80 -8.69 2.27 -4.56
N ALA A 81 -9.70 1.41 -4.68
CA ALA A 81 -10.47 1.26 -5.91
C ALA A 81 -11.12 2.58 -6.33
N LEU A 82 -11.72 3.32 -5.38
CA LEU A 82 -12.31 4.64 -5.62
C LEU A 82 -11.25 5.67 -6.06
N ALA A 83 -10.06 5.66 -5.44
CA ALA A 83 -8.97 6.54 -5.83
C ALA A 83 -8.48 6.27 -7.25
N CYS A 84 -8.26 4.99 -7.61
CA CYS A 84 -7.88 4.59 -8.96
C CYS A 84 -8.97 4.93 -9.99
N GLN A 85 -10.24 4.70 -9.67
CA GLN A 85 -11.37 5.05 -10.52
C GLN A 85 -11.45 6.58 -10.76
N SER A 86 -11.34 7.37 -9.69
CA SER A 86 -11.35 8.84 -9.77
C SER A 86 -10.16 9.38 -10.56
N ALA A 87 -9.01 8.72 -10.45
CA ALA A 87 -7.82 9.01 -11.25
C ALA A 87 -7.91 8.50 -12.69
N GLY A 88 -8.89 7.65 -13.05
CA GLY A 88 -8.97 7.01 -14.36
C GLY A 88 -7.72 6.18 -14.69
N VAL A 89 -7.20 5.43 -13.71
CA VAL A 89 -6.04 4.55 -13.87
C VAL A 89 -6.38 3.12 -13.44
N PRO A 90 -5.77 2.09 -14.05
CA PRO A 90 -5.97 0.71 -13.62
C PRO A 90 -5.25 0.41 -12.31
N THR A 91 -5.61 -0.68 -11.66
CA THR A 91 -4.91 -1.26 -10.50
C THR A 91 -4.99 -2.78 -10.56
N GLN A 92 -4.06 -3.46 -9.91
CA GLN A 92 -3.99 -4.92 -9.87
C GLN A 92 -3.92 -5.40 -8.42
N GLU A 93 -4.55 -6.53 -8.12
CA GLU A 93 -4.34 -7.19 -6.83
C GLU A 93 -3.01 -7.96 -6.85
N PHE A 94 -2.29 -7.88 -5.73
CA PHE A 94 -1.11 -8.69 -5.48
C PHE A 94 -1.33 -9.51 -4.20
N VAL A 95 -1.24 -10.83 -4.35
CA VAL A 95 -1.27 -11.79 -3.26
C VAL A 95 0.00 -12.64 -3.35
N SER A 96 0.65 -12.87 -2.22
CA SER A 96 1.81 -13.76 -2.14
C SER A 96 1.38 -15.22 -2.35
N HIS A 97 2.19 -16.01 -3.06
CA HIS A 97 1.93 -17.43 -3.17
C HIS A 97 2.08 -18.12 -1.81
N ASN A 98 1.03 -18.80 -1.32
CA ASN A 98 1.00 -19.37 0.05
C ASN A 98 2.14 -20.37 0.37
N ALA A 99 2.68 -21.06 -0.63
CA ALA A 99 3.82 -21.98 -0.44
C ALA A 99 5.20 -21.28 -0.40
N VAL A 100 5.27 -19.96 -0.58
CA VAL A 100 6.51 -19.18 -0.60
C VAL A 100 6.44 -18.12 0.50
N PRO A 101 7.44 -18.03 1.40
CA PRO A 101 7.49 -16.98 2.40
C PRO A 101 7.42 -15.58 1.76
N CYS A 102 6.61 -14.71 2.35
CA CYS A 102 6.45 -13.33 1.89
C CYS A 102 7.21 -12.37 2.81
N GLY A 103 7.77 -11.30 2.24
CA GLY A 103 8.23 -10.16 3.01
C GLY A 103 7.06 -9.41 3.67
N SER A 104 7.37 -8.57 4.66
CA SER A 104 6.44 -7.62 5.27
C SER A 104 6.77 -6.19 4.82
N THR A 105 5.82 -5.28 4.95
CA THR A 105 6.05 -3.83 4.78
C THR A 105 6.06 -3.13 6.14
N ILE A 106 6.10 -1.78 6.11
CA ILE A 106 5.86 -0.94 7.29
C ILE A 106 4.36 -0.77 7.61
N GLY A 107 3.45 -1.28 6.79
CA GLY A 107 2.00 -1.18 7.00
C GLY A 107 1.57 -1.75 8.36
N PRO A 108 1.91 -3.01 8.68
CA PRO A 108 1.55 -3.65 9.95
C PRO A 108 2.02 -2.89 11.19
N ILE A 109 3.28 -2.45 11.21
CA ILE A 109 3.83 -1.69 12.34
C ILE A 109 3.21 -0.30 12.44
N THR A 110 2.85 0.33 11.31
CA THR A 110 2.19 1.65 11.30
C THR A 110 0.77 1.55 11.86
N ALA A 111 -0.01 0.57 11.39
CA ALA A 111 -1.37 0.33 11.87
C ALA A 111 -1.38 -0.03 13.36
N ALA A 112 -0.50 -0.94 13.80
CA ALA A 112 -0.44 -1.38 15.19
C ALA A 112 -0.04 -0.26 16.17
N ARG A 113 0.86 0.64 15.75
CA ARG A 113 1.32 1.75 16.61
C ARG A 113 0.35 2.92 16.67
N LEU A 114 -0.27 3.27 15.55
CA LEU A 114 -1.10 4.48 15.45
C LEU A 114 -2.60 4.18 15.58
N GLY A 115 -3.03 2.95 15.35
CA GLY A 115 -4.45 2.62 15.23
C GLY A 115 -5.13 3.26 14.01
N ILE A 116 -4.35 3.79 13.07
CA ILE A 116 -4.82 4.37 11.81
C ILE A 116 -4.97 3.24 10.79
N ARG A 117 -6.14 3.16 10.11
CA ARG A 117 -6.34 2.19 9.03
C ARG A 117 -5.27 2.38 7.98
N THR A 118 -4.51 1.32 7.70
CA THR A 118 -3.40 1.37 6.76
C THR A 118 -3.63 0.40 5.62
N LEU A 119 -3.50 0.86 4.38
CA LEU A 119 -3.56 0.02 3.19
C LEU A 119 -2.19 -0.01 2.50
N ASP A 120 -1.81 -1.17 1.98
CA ASP A 120 -0.53 -1.38 1.31
C ASP A 120 -0.72 -1.37 -0.21
N VAL A 121 -0.01 -0.47 -0.88
CA VAL A 121 -0.03 -0.32 -2.33
C VAL A 121 1.38 -0.13 -2.86
N GLY A 122 1.57 -0.15 -4.17
CA GLY A 122 2.82 0.30 -4.77
C GLY A 122 2.94 -0.04 -6.24
N VAL A 123 4.15 0.05 -6.77
CA VAL A 123 4.43 -0.42 -8.14
C VAL A 123 4.87 -1.88 -8.13
N GLY A 124 4.57 -2.59 -9.21
CA GLY A 124 5.15 -3.89 -9.46
C GLY A 124 6.56 -3.76 -10.04
N LEU A 125 7.49 -4.54 -9.50
CA LEU A 125 8.87 -4.65 -9.95
C LEU A 125 9.20 -6.07 -10.42
N LEU A 126 10.14 -6.16 -11.36
CA LEU A 126 10.95 -7.36 -11.55
C LEU A 126 12.31 -7.15 -10.87
N SER A 127 12.88 -8.26 -10.38
CA SER A 127 14.22 -8.28 -9.76
C SER A 127 14.35 -7.40 -8.51
N MET A 128 13.30 -7.31 -7.69
CA MET A 128 13.35 -6.57 -6.41
C MET A 128 14.56 -7.00 -5.56
N HIS A 129 15.22 -6.02 -4.93
CA HIS A 129 16.49 -6.15 -4.19
C HIS A 129 17.74 -6.44 -5.04
N SER A 130 17.64 -6.42 -6.37
CA SER A 130 18.80 -6.41 -7.27
C SER A 130 19.50 -5.05 -7.23
N ALA A 131 20.79 -5.01 -7.61
CA ALA A 131 21.49 -3.75 -7.90
C ALA A 131 20.83 -2.96 -9.06
N ARG A 132 20.03 -3.64 -9.89
CA ARG A 132 19.22 -3.03 -10.95
C ARG A 132 17.86 -3.72 -11.00
N GLU A 133 16.83 -2.98 -10.60
CA GLU A 133 15.43 -3.39 -10.64
C GLU A 133 14.76 -2.88 -11.94
N MET A 134 13.62 -3.46 -12.29
CA MET A 134 12.85 -3.04 -13.48
C MET A 134 11.40 -2.77 -13.13
N VAL A 135 10.89 -1.64 -13.62
CA VAL A 135 9.51 -1.19 -13.43
C VAL A 135 8.96 -0.72 -14.77
N HIS A 136 7.65 -0.87 -14.99
CA HIS A 136 7.00 -0.27 -16.13
C HIS A 136 6.72 1.22 -15.87
N VAL A 137 7.15 2.09 -16.79
CA VAL A 137 7.06 3.56 -16.59
C VAL A 137 5.62 4.02 -16.36
N GLN A 138 4.65 3.42 -17.05
CA GLN A 138 3.24 3.78 -16.89
C GLN A 138 2.71 3.47 -15.48
N ASP A 139 3.24 2.45 -14.80
CA ASP A 139 2.76 2.07 -13.46
C ASP A 139 3.17 3.12 -12.42
N LEU A 140 4.34 3.75 -12.59
CA LEU A 140 4.76 4.90 -11.76
C LEU A 140 3.83 6.11 -11.95
N TYR A 141 3.45 6.41 -13.20
CA TYR A 141 2.53 7.50 -13.48
C TYR A 141 1.14 7.21 -12.93
N SER A 142 0.65 5.99 -13.10
CA SER A 142 -0.63 5.54 -12.55
C SER A 142 -0.65 5.59 -11.02
N LEU A 143 0.41 5.13 -10.35
CA LEU A 143 0.54 5.23 -8.89
C LEU A 143 0.47 6.70 -8.44
N ARG A 144 1.24 7.59 -9.06
CA ARG A 144 1.19 9.03 -8.75
C ARG A 144 -0.24 9.58 -8.84
N ARG A 145 -0.97 9.26 -9.92
CA ARG A 145 -2.33 9.78 -10.11
C ARG A 145 -3.32 9.21 -9.09
N ALA A 146 -3.23 7.92 -8.79
CA ALA A 146 -4.06 7.29 -7.78
C ALA A 146 -3.81 7.88 -6.38
N VAL A 147 -2.54 8.06 -5.98
CA VAL A 147 -2.19 8.71 -4.71
C VAL A 147 -2.69 10.15 -4.64
N ALA A 148 -2.57 10.91 -5.72
CA ALA A 148 -3.08 12.28 -5.78
C ALA A 148 -4.62 12.31 -5.63
N ALA A 149 -5.34 11.37 -6.26
CA ALA A 149 -6.78 11.25 -6.11
C ALA A 149 -7.19 10.81 -4.70
N TRP A 150 -6.46 9.87 -4.10
CA TRP A 150 -6.67 9.42 -2.72
C TRP A 150 -6.50 10.57 -1.71
N TRP A 151 -5.52 11.46 -1.91
CA TRP A 151 -5.23 12.55 -0.98
C TRP A 151 -6.32 13.64 -0.93
N VAL A 152 -7.11 13.79 -1.99
CA VAL A 152 -8.13 14.84 -2.12
C VAL A 152 -9.57 14.33 -1.97
N ALA A 153 -9.74 13.01 -1.80
CA ALA A 153 -11.02 12.35 -1.57
C ALA A 153 -11.40 12.41 -0.09
#